data_AF-A0A1I8AW27-F1
#
_entry.id   AF-A0A1I8AW27-F1
#
_cell.length_a   1.000
_cell.length_b   1.000
_cell.length_c   1.000
_cell.angle_alpha   90.00
_cell.angle_beta   90.00
_cell.angle_gamma   90.00
#
_symmetry.space_group_name_H-M   'P 1'
#
loop_
_entity.id
_entity.type
_entity.pdbx_description
1 polymer ?
#
loop_
_entity_poly.entity_id
_entity_poly.type
_entity_poly.pdbx_seq_one_letter_code
_entity_poly.pdbx_strand_id
1 'polypeptide(L)'
;MAGETSNTLLLKLEGNNPAGSVKDRPALSMITRAELRGQIKPGATLIEATSGNTGIALAMAAAIKGYKMILIMPDNSSAERKAAM
;
A
#
# COMPACT_ATOMS: atom_id res chain seq x y z
N MET A 1 -1.77 19.09 34.70
CA MET A 1 -2.08 20.15 33.72
C MET A 1 -0.91 20.20 32.75
N ALA A 2 -1.16 20.23 31.44
CA ALA A 2 -0.09 20.44 30.46
C ALA A 2 0.52 21.83 30.70
N GLY A 3 1.84 21.93 30.86
CA GLY A 3 2.54 23.20 31.04
C GLY A 3 2.51 24.06 29.78
N GLU A 4 2.87 25.33 29.88
CA GLU A 4 3.02 26.19 28.71
C GLU A 4 4.19 25.71 27.83
N THR A 5 3.91 25.41 26.56
CA THR A 5 4.93 24.98 25.58
C THR A 5 4.95 25.92 24.39
N SER A 6 6.15 26.28 23.90
CA SER A 6 6.35 27.14 22.73
C SER A 6 6.60 26.38 21.42
N ASN A 7 6.48 25.05 21.46
CA ASN A 7 6.89 24.18 20.36
C ASN A 7 5.88 24.17 19.22
N THR A 8 6.36 24.26 17.97
CA THR A 8 5.54 24.02 16.78
C THR A 8 5.43 22.52 16.50
N LEU A 9 4.20 22.02 16.45
CA LEU A 9 3.89 20.66 16.03
C LEU A 9 3.47 20.65 14.55
N LEU A 10 4.15 19.83 13.75
CA LEU A 10 3.83 19.64 12.34
C LEU A 10 3.35 18.22 12.09
N LEU A 11 2.44 18.04 11.13
CA LEU A 11 1.91 16.74 10.74
C LEU A 11 2.24 16.44 9.27
N LYS A 12 2.67 15.21 9.01
CA LYS A 12 2.78 14.67 7.66
C LYS A 12 1.58 13.77 7.37
N LEU A 13 0.57 14.33 6.69
CA LEU A 13 -0.73 13.68 6.46
C LEU A 13 -0.69 12.68 5.30
N GLU A 14 0.00 11.55 5.48
CA GLU A 14 0.12 10.49 4.46
C GLU A 14 -1.15 9.65 4.28
N GLY A 15 -2.20 9.90 5.05
CA GLY A 15 -3.52 9.30 4.83
C GLY A 15 -4.23 9.82 3.58
N ASN A 16 -3.76 10.94 3.02
CA ASN A 16 -4.37 11.58 1.84
C ASN A 16 -3.85 11.02 0.50
N ASN A 17 -3.00 9.98 0.52
CA ASN A 17 -2.64 9.28 -0.72
C ASN A 17 -3.85 8.46 -1.23
N PRO A 18 -3.93 8.12 -2.53
CA PRO A 18 -5.13 7.53 -3.14
C PRO A 18 -5.68 6.25 -2.48
N ALA A 19 -4.82 5.36 -1.98
CA ALA A 19 -5.18 4.15 -1.24
C ALA A 19 -5.27 4.38 0.28
N GLY A 20 -5.21 5.63 0.71
CA GLY A 20 -5.44 6.04 2.10
C GLY A 20 -4.22 5.90 3.02
N SER A 21 -3.01 5.72 2.49
CA SER A 21 -1.83 5.52 3.35
C SER A 21 -0.50 5.90 2.73
N VAL A 22 0.55 5.94 3.58
CA VAL A 22 1.94 6.11 3.12
C VAL A 22 2.43 4.98 2.18
N LYS A 23 1.77 3.82 2.17
CA LYS A 23 2.23 2.62 1.44
C LYS A 23 2.03 2.70 -0.06
N ASP A 24 1.24 3.66 -0.53
CA ASP A 24 1.07 3.96 -1.94
C ASP A 24 2.40 4.25 -2.64
N ARG A 25 3.28 5.00 -1.95
CA ARG A 25 4.58 5.40 -2.47
C ARG A 25 5.49 4.18 -2.74
N PRO A 26 5.78 3.30 -1.75
CA PRO A 26 6.60 2.13 -2.02
C PRO A 26 5.90 1.14 -2.96
N ALA A 27 4.57 0.95 -2.89
CA ALA A 27 3.87 0.04 -3.80
C ALA A 27 4.09 0.41 -5.28
N LEU A 28 3.86 1.68 -5.62
CA LEU A 28 4.09 2.17 -6.98
C LEU A 28 5.57 2.10 -7.36
N SER A 29 6.48 2.46 -6.44
CA SER A 29 7.92 2.43 -6.70
C SER A 29 8.44 1.01 -6.95
N MET A 30 7.98 0.03 -6.17
CA MET A 30 8.38 -1.38 -6.31
C MET A 30 7.95 -1.94 -7.66
N ILE A 31 6.69 -1.77 -8.05
CA ILE A 31 6.18 -2.27 -9.33
C ILE A 31 6.90 -1.58 -10.49
N THR A 32 7.02 -0.25 -10.45
CA THR A 32 7.71 0.52 -11.50
C THR A 32 9.18 0.10 -11.64
N ARG A 33 9.90 -0.10 -10.53
CA ARG A 33 11.28 -0.57 -10.57
C ARG A 33 11.39 -2.02 -11.04
N ALA A 34 10.41 -2.87 -10.75
CA ALA A 34 10.39 -4.24 -11.27
C ALA A 34 10.17 -4.27 -12.78
N GLU A 35 9.29 -3.40 -13.31
CA GLU A 35 9.09 -3.18 -14.75
C GLU A 35 10.39 -2.71 -15.42
N LEU A 36 11.02 -1.65 -14.88
CA LEU A 36 12.26 -1.08 -15.44
C LEU A 36 13.42 -2.08 -15.45
N ARG A 37 13.48 -2.99 -14.47
CA ARG A 37 14.47 -4.06 -14.41
C ARG A 37 14.12 -5.27 -15.28
N GLY A 38 12.96 -5.28 -15.94
CA GLY A 38 12.47 -6.42 -16.72
C GLY A 38 12.14 -7.66 -15.88
N GLN A 39 11.97 -7.52 -14.57
CA GLN A 39 11.69 -8.63 -13.65
C GLN A 39 10.23 -9.11 -13.75
N ILE A 40 9.32 -8.21 -14.14
CA ILE A 40 7.92 -8.52 -14.39
C ILE A 40 7.57 -8.08 -15.81
N LYS A 41 6.67 -8.84 -16.44
CA LYS A 41 6.16 -8.58 -17.78
C LYS A 41 4.71 -8.11 -17.69
N PRO A 42 4.19 -7.34 -18.67
CA PRO A 42 2.79 -6.96 -18.71
C PRO A 42 1.86 -8.17 -18.50
N GLY A 43 0.84 -8.00 -17.64
CA GLY A 43 -0.10 -9.07 -17.29
C GLY A 43 0.42 -10.12 -16.31
N ALA A 44 1.64 -9.97 -15.77
CA ALA A 44 2.16 -10.85 -14.73
C ALA A 44 1.25 -10.91 -13.49
N THR A 45 1.34 -12.01 -12.76
CA THR A 45 0.73 -12.14 -11.43
C THR A 45 1.73 -11.75 -10.36
N LEU A 46 1.32 -10.83 -9.49
CA LEU A 46 2.08 -10.36 -8.34
C LEU A 46 1.50 -10.98 -7.06
N ILE A 47 2.37 -11.36 -6.13
CA ILE A 47 1.99 -12.01 -4.88
C ILE A 47 2.64 -11.26 -3.72
N GLU A 48 1.88 -10.96 -2.68
CA GLU A 48 2.38 -10.36 -1.45
C GLU A 48 1.68 -10.96 -0.23
N ALA A 49 2.46 -11.30 0.80
CA ALA A 49 1.93 -11.69 2.10
C ALA A 49 1.78 -10.47 3.01
N THR A 50 0.55 -10.02 3.23
CA THR A 50 0.27 -8.82 4.01
C THR A 50 -1.18 -8.77 4.48
N SER A 51 -1.40 -8.22 5.67
CA SER A 51 -2.73 -7.97 6.25
C SER A 51 -3.04 -6.47 6.38
N GLY A 52 -2.22 -5.60 5.78
CA GLY A 52 -2.29 -4.15 5.99
C GLY A 52 -2.22 -3.32 4.72
N ASN A 53 -1.95 -2.03 4.90
CA ASN A 53 -2.06 -1.04 3.84
C ASN A 53 -1.15 -1.28 2.64
N THR A 54 -0.07 -2.06 2.78
CA THR A 54 0.76 -2.45 1.65
C THR A 54 -0.03 -3.26 0.63
N GLY A 55 -0.89 -4.19 1.07
CA GLY A 55 -1.70 -4.98 0.15
C GLY A 55 -2.75 -4.15 -0.56
N ILE A 56 -3.43 -3.24 0.16
CA ILE A 56 -4.38 -2.29 -0.43
C ILE A 56 -3.69 -1.42 -1.50
N ALA A 57 -2.52 -0.86 -1.17
CA ALA A 57 -1.74 -0.03 -2.09
C ALA A 57 -1.24 -0.83 -3.32
N LEU A 58 -0.79 -2.07 -3.11
CA LEU A 58 -0.36 -2.96 -4.20
C LEU A 58 -1.53 -3.40 -5.08
N ALA A 59 -2.69 -3.72 -4.50
CA ALA A 59 -3.90 -4.06 -5.23
C ALA A 59 -4.34 -2.89 -6.12
N MET A 60 -4.38 -1.67 -5.57
CA MET A 60 -4.68 -0.46 -6.35
C MET A 60 -3.66 -0.26 -7.49
N ALA A 61 -2.36 -0.33 -7.20
CA ALA A 61 -1.32 -0.12 -8.20
C ALA A 61 -1.31 -1.22 -9.28
N ALA A 62 -1.56 -2.47 -8.90
CA ALA A 62 -1.68 -3.61 -9.81
C ALA A 62 -2.89 -3.46 -10.72
N ALA A 63 -4.05 -3.05 -10.18
CA ALA A 63 -5.27 -2.80 -10.96
C ALA A 63 -5.06 -1.71 -12.01
N ILE A 64 -4.41 -0.60 -11.65
CA ILE A 64 -4.11 0.51 -12.58
C ILE A 64 -3.12 0.06 -13.68
N LYS A 65 -2.14 -0.78 -13.34
CA LYS A 65 -1.09 -1.23 -14.27
C LYS A 65 -1.43 -2.51 -15.06
N GLY A 66 -2.59 -3.12 -14.80
CA GLY A 66 -3.03 -4.33 -15.51
C GLY A 66 -2.33 -5.62 -15.05
N TYR A 67 -1.96 -5.72 -13.77
CA TYR A 67 -1.43 -6.94 -13.16
C TYR A 67 -2.50 -7.68 -12.39
N LYS A 68 -2.39 -9.01 -12.34
CA LYS A 68 -3.15 -9.82 -11.39
C LYS A 68 -2.48 -9.74 -10.03
N MET A 69 -3.24 -9.50 -8.96
CA MET A 69 -2.71 -9.46 -7.59
C MET A 69 -3.25 -10.64 -6.77
N ILE A 70 -2.38 -11.28 -5.99
CA ILE A 70 -2.76 -12.28 -4.97
C ILE A 70 -2.23 -11.80 -3.63
N LEU A 71 -3.14 -11.52 -2.70
CA LEU A 71 -2.81 -11.10 -1.35
C LEU A 71 -3.04 -12.26 -0.37
N ILE A 72 -2.01 -12.58 0.41
CA ILE A 72 -2.07 -13.63 1.42
C ILE A 72 -2.14 -12.97 2.79
N MET A 73 -3.21 -13.23 3.54
CA MET A 73 -3.43 -12.65 4.86
C MET A 73 -3.76 -13.75 5.90
N PRO A 74 -3.52 -13.50 7.21
CA PRO A 74 -3.97 -14.39 8.27
C PRO A 74 -5.49 -14.55 8.28
N ASP A 75 -5.95 -15.75 8.65
CA ASP A 75 -7.36 -16.11 8.78
C ASP A 75 -8.15 -15.18 9.73
N ASN A 76 -7.50 -14.73 10.80
CA ASN A 76 -8.03 -13.84 11.83
C ASN A 76 -8.11 -12.35 11.43
N SER A 77 -7.83 -12.01 10.17
CA SER A 77 -7.98 -10.63 9.66
C SER A 77 -9.46 -10.20 9.69
N SER A 78 -9.71 -8.94 10.06
CA SER A 78 -11.07 -8.39 10.16
C SER A 78 -11.78 -8.38 8.79
N ALA A 79 -13.11 -8.37 8.81
CA ALA A 79 -13.91 -8.36 7.58
C ALA A 79 -13.68 -7.08 6.76
N GLU A 80 -13.50 -5.93 7.41
CA GLU A 80 -13.21 -4.65 6.76
C GLU A 80 -11.86 -4.69 6.05
N ARG A 81 -10.85 -5.31 6.67
CA ARG A 81 -9.53 -5.52 6.05
C ARG A 81 -9.62 -6.43 4.83
N LYS A 82 -10.38 -7.53 4.94
CA LYS A 82 -10.63 -8.45 3.82
C LYS A 82 -11.37 -7.77 2.68
N ALA A 83 -12.34 -6.90 2.97
CA ALA A 83 -13.13 -6.21 1.95
C ALA A 83 -12.36 -5.08 1.25
N ALA A 84 -11.38 -4.48 1.93
CA ALA A 84 -10.54 -3.42 1.35
C ALA A 84 -9.39 -3.95 0.47
N MET A 85 -9.13 -5.26 0.48
CA MET A 85 -8.02 -5.94 -0.20
C MET A 85 -8.51 -6.86 -1.30
#